data_AF-A0A2M9F2W4-F1
#
_entry.id   AF-A0A2M9F2W4-F1
#
_cell.length_a   1.000
_cell.length_b   1.000
_cell.length_c   1.000
_cell.angle_alpha   90.00
_cell.angle_beta   90.00
_cell.angle_gamma   90.00
#
_symmetry.space_group_name_H-M   'P 1'
#
loop_
_entity.id
_entity.type
_entity.pdbx_description
1 polymer ?
#
loop_
_entity_poly.entity_id
_entity_poly.type
_entity_poly.pdbx_seq_one_letter_code
_entity_poly.pdbx_strand_id
1 'polypeptide(L)'
;MLVWDLRHVSFMDGEEGITLMGQMRDDRAEKAFHFYFLTELIERLEPKEQILIRMRFYTDYAQTEVAARLGVSQVQVSRMEKRILERLRGWSPASYV
;
A
#
# COMPACT_ATOMS: atom_id res chain seq x y z
N MET A 1 12.59 27.32 -37.72
CA MET A 1 11.54 28.36 -37.62
C MET A 1 10.34 27.85 -38.41
N LEU A 2 9.21 27.40 -37.88
CA LEU A 2 8.64 27.17 -36.53
C LEU A 2 7.83 25.87 -36.70
N VAL A 3 8.17 24.80 -35.96
CA VAL A 3 7.41 24.25 -34.82
C VAL A 3 5.91 24.08 -35.10
N TRP A 4 5.50 22.82 -35.23
CA TRP A 4 4.12 22.36 -35.32
C TRP A 4 3.37 22.65 -34.01
N ASP A 5 2.33 23.48 -34.08
CA ASP A 5 1.45 23.78 -32.96
C ASP A 5 0.35 22.70 -32.85
N LEU A 6 0.61 21.70 -32.00
CA LEU A 6 -0.38 20.70 -31.56
C LEU A 6 -1.18 21.26 -30.37
N ARG A 7 -1.92 22.34 -30.58
CA ARG A 7 -2.96 22.83 -29.65
C ARG A 7 -4.32 22.81 -30.33
N HIS A 8 -4.88 21.63 -30.48
CA HIS A 8 -6.32 21.46 -30.55
C HIS A 8 -6.75 20.52 -29.44
N VAL A 9 -6.85 21.09 -28.23
CA VAL A 9 -7.79 20.58 -27.23
C VAL A 9 -8.85 21.67 -27.15
N SER A 10 -9.97 21.41 -27.81
CA SER A 10 -11.15 22.26 -27.79
C SER A 10 -11.70 22.30 -26.36
N PHE A 11 -11.70 23.47 -25.75
CA PHE A 11 -12.45 23.75 -24.54
C PHE A 11 -13.83 24.25 -24.97
N MET A 12 -14.88 23.46 -24.73
CA MET A 12 -16.24 23.95 -24.69
C MET A 12 -17.01 23.28 -23.54
N ASP A 13 -17.41 24.14 -22.62
CA ASP A 13 -18.65 24.20 -21.84
C ASP A 13 -19.02 23.05 -20.88
N GLY A 14 -19.10 23.40 -19.60
CA GLY A 14 -20.14 22.85 -18.71
C GLY A 14 -19.84 21.67 -17.78
N GLU A 15 -18.66 21.04 -17.82
CA GLU A 15 -18.29 19.97 -16.88
C GLU A 15 -16.84 20.19 -16.44
N GLU A 16 -16.54 20.03 -15.14
CA GLU A 16 -15.17 20.05 -14.63
C GLU A 16 -14.35 18.95 -15.33
N GLY A 17 -13.71 19.32 -16.44
CA GLY A 17 -12.88 18.43 -17.23
C GLY A 17 -11.72 17.96 -16.36
N ILE A 18 -11.77 16.71 -15.93
CA ILE A 18 -10.72 16.10 -15.13
C ILE A 18 -9.43 16.15 -15.96
N THR A 19 -8.51 17.04 -15.59
CA THR A 19 -7.21 17.14 -16.29
C THR A 19 -6.35 15.92 -15.93
N LEU A 20 -5.52 15.46 -16.87
CA LEU A 20 -4.55 14.37 -16.63
C LEU A 20 -3.66 14.69 -15.41
N MET A 21 -3.27 15.96 -15.24
CA MET A 21 -2.49 16.43 -14.09
C MET A 21 -3.28 16.35 -12.78
N GLY A 22 -4.59 16.58 -12.82
CA GLY A 22 -5.49 16.40 -11.68
C GLY A 22 -5.56 14.94 -11.24
N GLN A 23 -5.76 14.01 -12.18
CA GLN A 23 -5.78 12.56 -11.89
C GLN A 23 -4.45 12.06 -11.33
N MET A 24 -3.33 12.44 -11.95
CA MET A 24 -2.00 12.03 -11.46
C MET A 24 -1.70 12.57 -10.06
N ARG A 25 -2.25 13.74 -9.68
CA ARG A 25 -2.11 14.30 -8.33
C ARG A 25 -2.99 13.54 -7.34
N ASP A 26 -4.21 13.19 -7.74
CA ASP A 26 -5.16 12.43 -6.93
C ASP A 26 -4.62 11.02 -6.63
N ASP A 27 -4.14 10.30 -7.66
CA ASP A 27 -3.50 8.98 -7.51
C ASP A 27 -2.31 9.00 -6.52
N ARG A 28 -1.52 10.08 -6.54
CA ARG A 28 -0.39 10.24 -5.62
C ARG A 28 -0.87 10.49 -4.19
N ALA A 29 -1.90 11.31 -4.03
CA ALA A 29 -2.50 11.59 -2.73
C ALA A 29 -3.14 10.34 -2.15
N GLU A 30 -3.89 9.58 -2.96
CA GLU A 30 -4.50 8.31 -2.59
C GLU A 30 -3.43 7.28 -2.16
N LYS A 31 -2.36 7.12 -2.95
CA LYS A 31 -1.24 6.23 -2.58
C LYS A 31 -0.55 6.65 -1.29
N ALA A 32 -0.32 7.95 -1.10
CA ALA A 32 0.29 8.47 0.12
C ALA A 32 -0.62 8.22 1.34
N PHE A 33 -1.93 8.42 1.17
CA PHE A 33 -2.93 8.12 2.19
C PHE A 33 -2.95 6.62 2.53
N HIS A 34 -2.95 5.73 1.53
CA HIS A 34 -2.89 4.28 1.73
C HIS A 34 -1.62 3.87 2.49
N PHE A 35 -0.47 4.42 2.13
CA PHE A 35 0.80 4.11 2.81
C PHE A 35 0.80 4.57 4.26
N TYR A 36 0.30 5.79 4.52
CA TYR A 36 0.16 6.31 5.89
C TYR A 36 -0.78 5.41 6.71
N PHE A 37 -1.94 5.09 6.16
CA PHE A 37 -2.93 4.23 6.83
C PHE A 37 -2.38 2.82 7.12
N LEU A 38 -1.70 2.19 6.17
CA LEU A 38 -1.06 0.89 6.38
C LEU A 38 0.02 0.94 7.47
N THR A 39 0.77 2.04 7.54
CA THR A 39 1.79 2.24 8.58
C THR A 39 1.13 2.29 9.96
N GLU A 40 0.06 3.08 10.12
CA GLU A 40 -0.71 3.15 11.37
C GLU A 40 -1.32 1.79 11.78
N LEU A 41 -1.80 0.99 10.81
CA LEU A 41 -2.30 -0.35 11.10
C LEU A 41 -1.20 -1.29 11.58
N ILE A 42 -0.01 -1.22 10.97
CA ILE A 42 1.13 -2.05 11.36
C ILE A 42 1.63 -1.65 12.76
N GLU A 43 1.62 -0.36 13.10
CA GLU A 43 2.02 0.12 14.42
C GLU A 43 1.14 -0.42 15.57
N ARG A 44 -0.09 -0.84 15.28
CA ARG A 44 -0.98 -1.51 16.25
C ARG A 44 -0.65 -2.98 16.51
N LEU A 45 0.22 -3.59 15.70
CA LEU A 45 0.66 -4.97 15.91
C LEU A 45 1.65 -5.05 17.07
N GLU A 46 1.78 -6.23 17.68
CA GLU A 46 2.79 -6.46 18.70
C GLU A 46 4.21 -6.31 18.09
N PRO A 47 5.24 -5.90 18.86
CA PRO A 47 6.58 -5.65 18.32
C PRO A 47 7.16 -6.82 17.51
N LYS A 48 6.92 -8.05 17.95
CA LYS A 48 7.36 -9.26 17.24
C LYS A 48 6.64 -9.45 15.90
N GLU A 49 5.38 -9.07 15.82
CA GLU A 49 4.56 -9.16 14.61
C GLU A 49 4.93 -8.05 13.62
N GLN A 50 5.25 -6.85 14.11
CA GLN A 50 5.81 -5.78 13.27
C GLN A 50 7.13 -6.19 12.62
N ILE A 51 8.04 -6.79 13.38
CA ILE A 51 9.31 -7.32 12.88
C ILE A 51 9.06 -8.38 11.80
N LEU A 52 8.13 -9.31 12.05
CA LEU A 52 7.75 -10.33 11.08
C LEU A 52 7.22 -9.69 9.77
N ILE A 53 6.28 -8.76 9.85
CA ILE A 53 5.67 -8.11 8.69
C ILE A 53 6.71 -7.29 7.92
N ARG A 54 7.59 -6.55 8.60
CA ARG A 54 8.70 -5.82 7.96
C ARG A 54 9.60 -6.76 7.16
N MET A 55 10.03 -7.87 7.76
CA MET A 55 10.85 -8.85 7.05
C MET A 55 10.14 -9.45 5.83
N ARG A 56 8.85 -9.78 5.98
CA ARG A 56 8.08 -10.48 4.94
C ARG A 56 7.63 -9.61 3.77
N PHE A 57 7.26 -8.36 4.03
CA PHE A 57 6.59 -7.51 3.04
C PHE A 57 7.40 -6.27 2.62
N TYR A 58 8.44 -5.91 3.37
CA TYR A 58 9.33 -4.79 2.99
C TYR A 58 10.71 -5.26 2.54
N THR A 59 11.15 -6.45 2.95
CA THR A 59 12.47 -7.01 2.62
C THR A 59 12.39 -8.35 1.88
N ASP A 60 11.18 -8.87 1.61
CA ASP A 60 10.92 -10.11 0.87
C ASP A 60 11.65 -11.38 1.38
N TYR A 61 11.97 -11.46 2.68
CA TYR A 61 12.53 -12.70 3.25
C TYR A 61 11.55 -13.85 3.14
N ALA A 62 12.01 -15.07 2.85
CA ALA A 62 11.18 -16.27 2.87
C ALA A 62 10.70 -16.64 4.30
N GLN A 63 9.57 -17.34 4.42
CA GLN A 63 9.03 -17.72 5.75
C GLN A 63 10.02 -18.58 6.54
N THR A 64 10.79 -19.44 5.87
CA THR A 64 11.85 -20.26 6.46
C THR A 64 13.00 -19.40 7.02
N GLU A 65 13.35 -18.33 6.31
CA GLU A 65 14.39 -17.38 6.72
C GLU A 65 13.95 -16.52 7.92
N VAL A 66 12.68 -16.13 7.94
CA VAL A 66 12.05 -15.43 9.08
C VAL A 66 11.94 -16.36 10.29
N ALA A 67 11.56 -17.62 10.07
CA ALA A 67 11.48 -18.64 11.11
C ALA A 67 12.82 -18.84 11.82
N ALA A 68 13.91 -18.97 11.04
CA ALA A 68 15.26 -19.06 11.58
C ALA A 68 15.66 -17.82 12.41
N ARG A 69 15.36 -16.61 11.92
CA ARG A 69 15.67 -15.35 12.62
C ARG A 69 14.86 -15.14 13.91
N LEU A 70 13.62 -15.61 13.93
CA LEU A 70 12.72 -15.46 15.07
C LEU A 70 12.78 -16.63 16.07
N GLY A 71 13.59 -17.66 15.79
CA GLY A 71 13.71 -18.86 16.64
C GLY A 71 12.41 -19.65 16.75
N VAL A 72 11.60 -19.69 15.69
CA VAL A 72 10.32 -20.41 15.63
C VAL A 72 10.26 -21.31 14.40
N SER A 73 9.27 -22.19 14.32
CA SER A 73 9.04 -22.99 13.11
C SER A 73 8.39 -22.17 11.98
N GLN A 74 8.61 -22.59 10.72
CA GLN A 74 7.94 -22.00 9.55
C GLN A 74 6.40 -22.10 9.67
N VAL A 75 5.87 -23.20 10.23
CA VAL A 75 4.44 -23.36 10.48
C VAL A 75 3.92 -22.29 11.46
N GLN A 76 4.69 -21.96 12.50
CA GLN A 76 4.34 -20.86 13.41
C GLN A 76 4.37 -19.51 12.69
N VAL A 77 5.35 -19.26 11.82
CA VAL A 77 5.40 -18.04 10.98
C VAL A 77 4.16 -17.94 10.11
N SER A 78 3.79 -19.01 9.40
CA SER A 78 2.57 -19.06 8.58
C SER A 78 1.31 -18.76 9.39
N ARG A 79 1.17 -19.34 10.59
CA ARG A 79 0.03 -19.07 11.49
C ARG A 79 0.02 -17.63 12.01
N MET A 80 1.19 -17.05 12.30
CA MET A 80 1.30 -15.66 12.70
C MET A 80 0.89 -14.73 11.56
N GLU A 81 1.42 -14.95 10.34
CA GLU A 81 1.04 -14.17 9.15
C GLU A 81 -0.46 -14.19 8.92
N LYS A 82 -1.07 -15.38 8.94
CA LYS A 82 -2.52 -15.50 8.74
C LYS A 82 -3.32 -14.68 9.77
N ARG A 83 -2.99 -14.80 11.06
CA ARG A 83 -3.67 -14.04 12.13
C ARG A 83 -3.43 -12.54 12.03
N ILE A 84 -2.23 -12.12 11.64
CA ILE A 84 -1.91 -10.70 11.43
C ILE A 84 -2.75 -10.17 10.26
N LEU A 85 -2.76 -10.85 9.12
CA LEU A 85 -3.54 -10.45 7.93
C LEU A 85 -5.04 -10.40 8.21
N GLU A 86 -5.58 -11.35 8.99
CA GLU A 86 -6.97 -11.34 9.44
C GLU A 86 -7.29 -10.10 10.29
N ARG A 87 -6.41 -9.74 11.24
CA ARG A 87 -6.58 -8.53 12.06
C ARG A 87 -6.46 -7.25 11.25
N LEU A 88 -5.46 -7.16 10.38
CA LEU A 88 -5.28 -6.00 9.49
C LEU A 88 -6.50 -5.78 8.61
N ARG A 89 -7.09 -6.85 8.04
CA ARG A 89 -8.36 -6.77 7.29
C ARG A 89 -9.52 -6.30 8.16
N GLY A 90 -9.60 -6.76 9.41
CA GLY A 90 -10.63 -6.33 10.35
C GLY A 90 -10.51 -4.85 10.78
N TRP A 91 -9.30 -4.28 10.73
CA TRP A 91 -9.07 -2.87 11.05
C TRP A 91 -9.16 -1.95 9.83
N SER A 92 -9.05 -2.49 8.62
CA SER A 92 -9.22 -1.73 7.39
C SER A 92 -10.66 -1.24 7.26
N PRO A 93 -10.88 0.06 6.97
CA PRO A 93 -12.19 0.55 6.55
C PRO A 93 -12.65 -0.23 5.31
N ALA A 94 -13.95 -0.52 5.24
CA ALA A 94 -14.57 -1.28 4.17
C ALA A 94 -14.40 -0.64 2.77
N SER A 95 -13.96 0.62 2.70
CA SER A 95 -13.70 1.36 1.46
C SER A 95 -12.37 1.02 0.77
N TYR A 96 -11.54 0.12 1.33
CA TYR A 96 -10.17 -0.16 0.83
C TYR A 96 -9.89 -1.64 0.52
N VAL A 97 -10.91 -2.51 0.58
CA VAL A 97 -10.79 -3.95 0.28
C VAL A 97 -11.65 -4.31 -0.93
#